data_AF-A0AAJ1E5R3-F1
#
_entry.id   AF-A0AAJ1E5R3-F1
#
_cell.length_a   1.000
_cell.length_b   1.000
_cell.length_c   1.000
_cell.angle_alpha   90.00
_cell.angle_beta   90.00
_cell.angle_gamma   90.00
#
_symmetry.space_group_name_H-M   'P 1'
#
loop_
_entity.id
_entity.type
_entity.pdbx_description
1 polymer ?
#
loop_
_entity_poly.entity_id
_entity_poly.type
_entity_poly.pdbx_seq_one_letter_code
_entity_poly.pdbx_strand_id
1 'polypeptide(L)'
;MHKGIDLLNAITPLLVVLLVVLVLIGSPWPTALAPFEPLSNDISGCQNTATSGIYTLINNLTGNQSHSVCIDIQADNVVLDCAGWNITGNITDTTYGIYANGRNNTT
;
A
#
# COMPACT_ATOMS: atom_id res chain seq x y z
N MET A 1 34.67 -16.90 -36.91
CA MET A 1 33.77 -17.33 -35.83
C MET A 1 33.10 -16.08 -35.23
N HIS A 2 31.89 -15.71 -35.67
CA HIS A 2 31.13 -14.60 -35.03
C HIS A 2 29.60 -14.60 -35.27
N LYS A 3 29.03 -15.58 -36.01
CA LYS A 3 27.60 -15.61 -36.35
C LYS A 3 26.65 -16.08 -35.22
N GLY A 4 27.14 -16.26 -34.00
CA GLY A 4 26.36 -16.82 -32.88
C GLY A 4 25.66 -15.79 -32.00
N ILE A 5 26.18 -14.55 -31.93
CA ILE A 5 25.72 -13.51 -30.98
C ILE A 5 24.57 -12.68 -31.58
N ASP A 6 24.50 -12.56 -32.90
CA ASP A 6 23.46 -11.81 -33.60
C ASP A 6 22.05 -12.43 -33.49
N LEU A 7 21.95 -13.76 -33.40
CA LEU A 7 20.64 -14.42 -33.24
C LEU A 7 20.05 -14.15 -31.84
N LEU A 8 20.89 -14.12 -30.80
CA LEU A 8 20.42 -13.93 -29.42
C LEU A 8 19.87 -12.52 -29.19
N ASN A 9 20.44 -11.51 -29.86
CA ASN A 9 20.01 -10.11 -29.75
C ASN A 9 18.78 -9.79 -30.63
N ALA A 10 18.43 -10.66 -31.58
CA ALA A 10 17.24 -10.55 -32.41
C ALA A 10 16.00 -11.24 -31.79
N ILE A 11 16.21 -12.24 -30.92
CA ILE A 11 15.14 -12.99 -30.25
C ILE A 11 14.66 -12.26 -28.98
N THR A 12 15.52 -11.46 -28.32
CA THR A 12 15.18 -10.70 -27.12
C THR A 12 13.97 -9.77 -27.27
N PRO A 13 13.82 -8.92 -28.32
CA PRO A 13 12.62 -8.09 -28.45
C PRO A 13 11.36 -8.93 -28.75
N LEU A 14 11.50 -10.05 -29.48
CA LEU A 14 10.37 -10.91 -29.83
C LEU A 14 9.83 -11.66 -28.59
N LEU A 15 10.72 -12.12 -27.71
CA LEU A 15 10.36 -12.76 -26.44
C LEU A 15 9.69 -11.76 -25.48
N VAL A 16 10.19 -10.52 -25.43
CA VAL A 16 9.58 -9.44 -24.62
C VAL A 16 8.18 -9.09 -25.14
N VAL A 17 8.00 -8.97 -26.47
CA VAL A 17 6.68 -8.74 -27.08
C VAL A 17 5.73 -9.91 -26.81
N LEU A 18 6.20 -11.16 -26.85
CA LEU A 18 5.39 -12.34 -26.55
C LEU A 18 4.93 -12.37 -25.08
N LEU A 19 5.81 -12.01 -24.13
CA LEU A 19 5.46 -11.90 -22.71
C LEU A 19 4.45 -10.79 -22.44
N VAL A 20 4.59 -9.63 -23.10
CA VAL A 20 3.62 -8.52 -22.98
C VAL A 20 2.25 -8.92 -23.56
N VAL A 21 2.22 -9.62 -24.70
CA VAL A 21 0.98 -10.10 -25.31
C VAL A 21 0.29 -11.14 -24.42
N LEU A 22 1.04 -12.05 -23.79
CA LEU A 22 0.50 -13.05 -22.86
C LEU A 22 -0.11 -12.43 -21.59
N VAL A 23 0.46 -11.34 -21.07
CA VAL A 23 -0.14 -10.58 -19.96
C VAL A 23 -1.44 -9.88 -20.39
N LEU A 24 -1.57 -9.46 -21.65
CA LEU A 24 -2.74 -8.75 -22.16
C LEU A 24 -3.92 -9.66 -22.56
N ILE A 25 -3.66 -10.91 -23.00
CA ILE A 25 -4.71 -11.86 -23.42
C ILE A 25 -5.00 -12.95 -22.38
N GLY A 26 -4.20 -13.03 -21.31
CA GLY A 26 -4.20 -14.11 -20.34
C GLY A 26 -4.77 -13.76 -18.97
N SER A 27 -5.25 -12.54 -18.73
CA SER A 27 -6.02 -12.25 -17.52
C SER A 27 -7.48 -12.67 -17.76
N PRO A 28 -7.98 -13.77 -17.16
CA PRO A 28 -9.42 -13.99 -17.08
C PRO A 28 -9.97 -12.87 -16.19
N TRP A 29 -10.42 -11.79 -16.82
CA TRP A 29 -11.20 -10.77 -16.13
C TRP A 29 -12.35 -11.49 -15.44
N PRO A 30 -12.43 -11.51 -14.09
CA PRO A 30 -13.64 -11.99 -13.47
C PRO A 30 -14.76 -11.04 -13.89
N THR A 31 -15.73 -11.55 -14.64
CA THR A 31 -16.98 -10.85 -14.99
C THR A 31 -17.95 -10.79 -13.81
N ALA A 32 -17.49 -11.08 -12.59
CA ALA A 32 -18.19 -10.69 -11.40
C ALA A 32 -18.05 -9.17 -11.26
N LEU A 33 -19.16 -8.48 -11.02
CA LEU A 33 -19.11 -7.25 -10.26
C LEU A 33 -18.46 -7.61 -8.93
N ALA A 34 -17.12 -7.54 -8.86
CA ALA A 34 -16.46 -7.51 -7.58
C ALA A 34 -17.18 -6.39 -6.81
N PRO A 35 -17.60 -6.62 -5.55
CA PRO A 35 -17.90 -5.48 -4.70
C PRO A 35 -16.74 -4.50 -4.88
N PHE A 36 -17.04 -3.21 -4.99
CA PHE A 36 -16.00 -2.18 -4.95
C PHE A 36 -15.33 -2.34 -3.60
N GLU A 37 -14.32 -3.20 -3.53
CA GLU A 37 -13.48 -3.32 -2.37
C GLU A 37 -12.70 -2.00 -2.42
N PRO A 38 -12.94 -1.09 -1.45
CA PRO A 38 -12.09 0.07 -1.38
C PRO A 38 -10.67 -0.46 -1.34
N LEU A 39 -9.76 0.19 -2.07
CA LEU A 39 -8.33 -0.10 -1.96
C LEU A 39 -7.93 0.15 -0.50
N SER A 40 -8.02 -0.90 0.31
CA SER A 40 -7.73 -0.88 1.74
C SER A 40 -6.24 -1.09 1.88
N ASN A 41 -5.59 -0.09 2.46
CA ASN A 41 -4.19 -0.17 2.80
C ASN A 41 -4.08 -0.78 4.19
N ASP A 42 -3.77 -2.07 4.25
CA ASP A 42 -3.65 -2.77 5.53
C ASP A 42 -2.48 -2.22 6.36
N ILE A 43 -2.76 -1.93 7.63
CA ILE A 43 -1.81 -1.43 8.61
C ILE A 43 -1.53 -2.52 9.64
N SER A 44 -0.28 -3.00 9.66
CA SER A 44 0.21 -3.95 10.66
C SER A 44 1.26 -3.37 11.61
N GLY A 45 1.66 -2.11 11.40
CA GLY A 45 2.67 -1.41 12.21
C GLY A 45 2.46 0.11 12.22
N CYS A 46 3.07 0.78 13.20
CA CYS A 46 3.10 2.25 13.26
C CYS A 46 3.75 2.83 12.01
N GLN A 47 3.07 3.76 11.33
CA GLN A 47 3.51 4.31 10.04
C GLN A 47 2.87 5.68 9.75
N ASN A 48 3.30 6.30 8.65
CA ASN A 48 2.69 7.52 8.13
C ASN A 48 1.67 7.18 7.04
N THR A 49 0.53 7.86 7.01
CA THR A 49 -0.44 7.76 5.91
C THR A 49 -0.29 8.99 5.00
N ALA A 50 0.68 8.92 4.07
CA ALA A 50 1.05 10.03 3.19
C ALA A 50 0.15 10.19 1.95
N THR A 51 -0.81 9.29 1.75
CA THR A 51 -1.77 9.31 0.64
C THR A 51 -3.20 9.26 1.15
N SER A 52 -4.13 9.83 0.39
CA SER A 52 -5.57 9.66 0.66
C SER A 52 -5.97 8.20 0.49
N GLY A 53 -7.03 7.79 1.19
CA GLY A 53 -7.55 6.43 1.10
C GLY A 53 -8.06 5.87 2.42
N ILE A 54 -8.38 4.59 2.39
CA ILE A 54 -8.83 3.83 3.55
C ILE A 54 -7.67 2.97 4.03
N TYR A 55 -7.41 3.03 5.34
CA TYR A 55 -6.37 2.29 6.01
C TYR A 55 -6.99 1.42 7.09
N THR A 56 -6.83 0.11 6.99
CA THR A 56 -7.49 -0.85 7.89
C THR A 56 -6.45 -1.52 8.77
N LEU A 57 -6.64 -1.49 10.08
CA LEU A 57 -5.78 -2.24 10.99
C LEU A 57 -6.06 -3.74 10.86
N ILE A 58 -5.00 -4.53 10.81
CA ILE A 58 -5.10 -6.01 10.79
C ILE A 58 -4.54 -6.67 12.06
N ASN A 59 -3.99 -5.87 12.97
CA ASN A 59 -3.55 -6.28 14.30
C ASN A 59 -3.44 -5.07 15.25
N ASN A 60 -3.30 -5.35 16.55
CA ASN A 60 -2.96 -4.33 17.54
C ASN A 60 -1.61 -3.68 17.20
N LEU A 61 -1.53 -2.35 17.33
CA LEU A 61 -0.30 -1.59 17.17
C LEU A 61 0.20 -1.14 18.54
N THR A 62 1.50 -1.31 18.78
CA THR A 62 2.15 -0.91 20.03
C THR A 62 3.44 -0.13 19.74
N GLY A 63 3.66 0.95 20.49
CA GLY A 63 4.85 1.79 20.40
C GLY A 63 4.66 3.04 19.53
N ASN A 64 5.76 3.63 19.06
CA ASN A 64 5.74 4.80 18.19
C ASN A 64 6.83 4.69 17.13
N GLN A 65 6.70 5.51 16.10
CA GLN A 65 7.78 5.88 15.20
C GLN A 65 8.80 6.80 15.92
N SER A 66 9.92 7.11 15.26
CA SER A 66 11.02 7.92 15.83
C SER A 66 10.58 9.32 16.31
N HIS A 67 9.49 9.86 15.78
CA HIS A 67 8.94 11.17 16.15
C HIS A 67 7.81 11.10 17.19
N SER A 68 7.75 10.04 18.00
CA SER A 68 6.79 9.89 19.12
C SER A 68 5.31 9.80 18.71
N VAL A 69 5.02 9.41 17.46
CA VAL A 69 3.65 9.15 16.97
C VAL A 69 3.60 7.71 16.43
N CYS A 70 2.54 6.94 16.72
CA CYS A 70 2.34 5.65 16.05
C CYS A 70 1.79 5.84 14.62
N ILE A 71 0.57 6.39 14.49
CA ILE A 71 -0.04 6.73 13.19
C ILE A 71 0.02 8.24 12.96
N ASP A 72 0.81 8.67 11.98
CA ASP A 72 0.88 10.08 11.57
C ASP A 72 0.13 10.27 10.24
N ILE A 73 -1.02 10.94 10.32
CA ILE A 73 -1.88 11.20 9.16
C ILE A 73 -1.34 12.41 8.41
N GLN A 74 -0.75 12.12 7.24
CA GLN A 74 -0.01 13.09 6.44
C GLN A 74 -0.73 13.55 5.16
N ALA A 75 -1.93 13.06 4.90
CA ALA A 75 -2.77 13.42 3.76
C ALA A 75 -4.18 13.82 4.20
N ASP A 76 -4.89 14.52 3.30
CA ASP A 76 -6.33 14.74 3.42
C ASP A 76 -7.12 13.51 2.95
N ASN A 77 -8.41 13.42 3.30
CA ASN A 77 -9.31 12.34 2.85
C ASN A 77 -8.79 10.94 3.25
N VAL A 78 -8.49 10.80 4.54
CA VAL A 78 -7.99 9.56 5.14
C VAL A 78 -9.07 8.99 6.04
N VAL A 79 -9.40 7.70 5.83
CA VAL A 79 -10.22 6.92 6.75
C VAL A 79 -9.31 5.91 7.44
N LEU A 80 -9.21 5.96 8.76
CA LEU A 80 -8.49 4.96 9.55
C LEU A 80 -9.49 4.01 10.19
N ASP A 81 -9.70 2.85 9.57
CA ASP A 81 -10.53 1.79 10.14
C ASP A 81 -9.71 0.93 11.10
N CYS A 82 -9.99 1.07 12.40
CA CYS A 82 -9.34 0.24 13.42
C CYS A 82 -9.77 -1.23 13.37
N ALA A 83 -10.87 -1.59 12.71
CA ALA A 83 -11.39 -2.96 12.58
C ALA A 83 -11.44 -3.76 13.92
N GLY A 84 -11.64 -3.06 15.04
CA GLY A 84 -11.67 -3.66 16.39
C GLY A 84 -10.30 -3.84 17.06
N TRP A 85 -9.21 -3.43 16.42
CA TRP A 85 -7.86 -3.44 16.99
C TRP A 85 -7.51 -2.15 17.73
N ASN A 86 -6.54 -2.24 18.64
CA ASN A 86 -6.09 -1.12 19.46
C ASN A 86 -4.78 -0.51 18.93
N ILE A 87 -4.64 0.81 19.12
CA ILE A 87 -3.40 1.55 18.91
C ILE A 87 -2.91 2.05 20.26
N THR A 88 -1.77 1.55 20.71
CA THR A 88 -1.17 1.93 21.99
C THR A 88 0.20 2.54 21.73
N GLY A 89 0.34 3.85 21.92
CA GLY A 89 1.64 4.51 21.93
C GLY A 89 2.52 4.06 23.11
N ASN A 90 3.82 4.35 23.05
CA ASN A 90 4.66 4.45 24.25
C ASN A 90 4.00 5.46 25.19
N ILE A 91 3.68 5.08 26.41
CA ILE A 91 2.97 5.96 27.35
C ILE A 91 3.99 6.90 28.01
N THR A 92 4.35 7.98 27.32
CA THR A 92 5.23 9.05 27.83
C THR A 92 4.62 10.43 27.56
N ASP A 93 5.09 11.46 28.26
CA ASP A 93 4.47 12.80 28.31
C ASP A 93 4.28 13.50 26.95
N THR A 94 4.97 13.07 25.88
CA THR A 94 4.98 13.75 24.58
C THR A 94 4.68 12.82 23.40
N THR A 95 3.87 11.80 23.61
CA THR A 95 3.58 10.78 22.59
C THR A 95 2.11 10.78 22.16
N TYR A 96 1.87 10.36 20.92
CA TYR A 96 0.53 10.24 20.35
C TYR A 96 0.33 8.86 19.74
N GLY A 97 -0.83 8.24 19.97
CA GLY A 97 -1.25 7.05 19.23
C GLY A 97 -1.55 7.41 17.78
N ILE A 98 -2.43 8.40 17.58
CA ILE A 98 -2.78 8.95 16.28
C ILE A 98 -2.53 10.46 16.31
N TYR A 99 -1.87 11.00 15.30
CA TYR A 99 -1.67 12.43 15.11
C TYR A 99 -2.15 12.83 13.72
N ALA A 100 -3.01 13.84 13.63
CA ALA A 100 -3.66 14.26 12.38
C ALA A 100 -3.84 15.79 12.32
N ASN A 101 -2.78 16.55 12.61
CA ASN A 101 -2.86 18.00 12.66
C ASN A 101 -2.93 18.63 11.26
N GLY A 102 -3.84 19.59 11.08
CA GLY A 102 -3.97 20.36 9.84
C GLY A 102 -4.51 19.57 8.64
N ARG A 103 -5.29 18.51 8.87
CA ARG A 103 -5.88 17.65 7.83
C ARG A 103 -7.36 17.91 7.63
N ASN A 104 -7.81 17.78 6.39
CA ASN A 104 -9.21 17.87 6.02
C ASN A 104 -9.77 16.47 5.79
N ASN A 105 -11.01 16.26 6.22
CA ASN A 105 -11.76 15.02 6.00
C ASN A 105 -11.00 13.77 6.49
N THR A 106 -10.69 13.76 7.78
CA THR A 106 -10.08 12.62 8.48
C THR A 106 -11.12 11.98 9.37
N THR A 107 -11.37 10.67 9.21
CA THR A 107 -12.35 9.90 10.00
C THR A 107 -11.71 8.67 10.60
#